data_AF-A0A661XBR4-F1
#
_entry.id   AF-A0A661XBR4-F1
#
_cell.length_a   1.000
_cell.length_b   1.000
_cell.length_c   1.000
_cell.angle_alpha   90.00
_cell.angle_beta   90.00
_cell.angle_gamma   90.00
#
_symmetry.space_group_name_H-M   'P 1'
#
loop_
_entity.id
_entity.type
_entity.pdbx_description
1 polymer ?
#
loop_
_entity_poly.entity_id
_entity_poly.type
_entity_poly.pdbx_seq_one_letter_code
_entity_poly.pdbx_strand_id
1 'polypeptide(L)'
;MRSTPFDPKEDLAPIPFSERVCVFAKNLKSNGLIWDPHPGCFVWDPSRSLKVTSPFPNNIYFVLNVSHFEKMLGSKEAMRRRLVWLPTWHQARLLLQKLNTPVEEIAACYSEDPEQELLNLYTKILNGL
;
A
#
# COMPACT_ATOMS: atom_id res chain seq x y z
N MET A 1 3.86 3.17 -27.56
CA MET A 1 3.80 4.52 -26.96
C MET A 1 5.02 4.70 -26.07
N ARG A 2 5.69 5.86 -26.10
CA ARG A 2 6.67 6.22 -25.06
C ARG A 2 5.90 6.72 -23.84
N SER A 3 6.31 6.34 -22.64
CA SER A 3 5.75 6.87 -21.40
C SER A 3 6.09 8.36 -21.29
N THR A 4 5.10 9.20 -21.05
CA THR A 4 5.33 10.59 -20.63
C THR A 4 5.88 10.55 -19.20
N PRO A 5 7.06 11.11 -18.94
CA PRO A 5 7.59 11.21 -17.58
C PRO A 5 6.74 12.18 -16.75
N PHE A 6 6.72 11.98 -15.43
CA PHE A 6 6.09 12.91 -14.48
C PHE A 6 6.77 14.29 -14.55
N ASP A 7 5.97 15.34 -14.68
CA ASP A 7 6.41 16.73 -14.61
C ASP A 7 5.90 17.38 -13.31
N PRO A 8 6.76 17.64 -12.31
CA PRO A 8 6.35 18.21 -11.03
C PRO A 8 5.76 19.63 -11.13
N LYS A 9 5.87 20.32 -12.28
CA LYS A 9 5.29 21.66 -12.49
C LYS A 9 3.84 21.61 -12.95
N GLU A 10 3.47 20.58 -13.71
CA GLU A 10 2.17 20.45 -14.37
C GLU A 10 1.32 19.32 -13.78
N ASP A 11 1.96 18.27 -13.26
CA ASP A 11 1.30 17.09 -12.70
C ASP A 11 1.07 17.21 -11.19
N LEU A 12 -0.07 16.72 -10.73
CA LEU A 12 -0.31 16.50 -9.31
C LEU A 12 0.51 15.30 -8.82
N ALA A 13 1.12 15.44 -7.64
CA ALA A 13 1.96 14.39 -7.07
C ALA A 13 1.22 13.04 -6.97
N PRO A 14 1.87 11.93 -7.36
CA PRO A 14 1.28 10.61 -7.24
C PRO A 14 1.20 10.16 -5.77
N ILE A 15 0.61 8.99 -5.53
CA ILE A 15 0.58 8.38 -4.19
C ILE A 15 2.02 8.20 -3.68
N PRO A 16 2.35 8.61 -2.44
CA PRO A 16 3.71 8.68 -1.93
C PRO A 16 4.24 7.30 -1.49
N PHE A 17 4.38 6.35 -2.42
CA PHE A 17 4.95 5.04 -2.10
C PHE A 17 6.48 5.04 -2.10
N SER A 18 7.05 5.86 -1.22
CA SER A 18 8.47 5.83 -0.91
C SER A 18 8.87 4.52 -0.21
N GLU A 19 10.17 4.28 -0.10
CA GLU A 19 10.71 3.16 0.67
C GLU A 19 10.23 3.20 2.13
N ARG A 20 10.12 4.40 2.72
CA ARG A 20 9.65 4.60 4.09
C ARG A 20 8.21 4.07 4.28
N VAL A 21 7.31 4.41 3.36
CA VAL A 21 5.93 3.89 3.37
C VAL A 21 5.88 2.38 3.18
N CYS A 22 6.72 1.82 2.30
CA CYS A 22 6.82 0.38 2.09
C CYS A 22 7.25 -0.37 3.35
N VAL A 23 8.30 0.12 4.04
CA VAL A 23 8.79 -0.45 5.30
C VAL A 23 7.72 -0.36 6.39
N PHE A 24 7.01 0.77 6.49
CA PHE A 24 5.96 0.92 7.48
C PHE A 24 4.78 -0.02 7.23
N ALA A 25 4.34 -0.18 5.99
CA ALA A 25 3.31 -1.16 5.62
C ALA A 25 3.74 -2.61 5.92
N LYS A 26 5.03 -2.93 5.75
CA LYS A 26 5.57 -4.23 6.16
C LYS A 26 5.49 -4.42 7.66
N ASN A 27 5.69 -3.36 8.46
CA ASN A 27 5.48 -3.42 9.91
C ASN A 27 4.01 -3.69 10.26
N LEU A 28 3.04 -3.07 9.58
CA LEU A 28 1.62 -3.38 9.77
C LEU A 28 1.34 -4.86 9.56
N LYS A 29 1.83 -5.43 8.45
CA LYS A 29 1.68 -6.85 8.14
C LYS A 29 2.31 -7.73 9.22
N SER A 30 3.53 -7.41 9.66
CA SER A 30 4.23 -8.17 10.71
C SER A 30 3.51 -8.13 12.06
N ASN A 31 2.71 -7.08 12.32
CA ASN A 31 1.91 -6.91 13.53
C ASN A 31 0.45 -7.33 13.35
N GLY A 32 0.15 -8.14 12.32
CA GLY A 32 -1.15 -8.79 12.22
C GLY A 32 -2.19 -8.09 11.34
N LEU A 33 -1.81 -7.05 10.57
CA LEU A 33 -2.70 -6.54 9.53
C LEU A 33 -2.91 -7.62 8.45
N ILE A 34 -4.07 -8.27 8.50
CA ILE A 34 -4.45 -9.28 7.52
C ILE A 34 -4.92 -8.59 6.25
N TRP A 35 -4.31 -8.96 5.13
CA TRP A 35 -4.76 -8.59 3.80
C TRP A 35 -5.28 -9.82 3.07
N ASP A 36 -6.50 -9.73 2.54
CA ASP A 36 -7.03 -10.70 1.59
C ASP A 36 -6.82 -10.19 0.15
N PRO A 37 -6.06 -10.89 -0.72
CA PRO A 37 -5.80 -10.41 -2.06
C PRO A 37 -7.09 -10.21 -2.87
N HIS A 38 -7.28 -8.99 -3.36
CA HIS A 38 -8.38 -8.64 -4.25
C HIS A 38 -7.93 -7.54 -5.23
N PRO A 39 -8.64 -7.35 -6.36
CA PRO A 39 -8.36 -6.26 -7.28
C PRO A 39 -8.46 -4.88 -6.60
N GLY A 40 -7.71 -3.91 -7.10
CA GLY A 40 -7.73 -2.53 -6.59
C GLY A 40 -6.73 -2.25 -5.45
N CYS A 41 -5.85 -3.18 -5.12
CA CYS A 41 -4.81 -3.00 -4.11
C CYS A 41 -3.45 -2.68 -4.73
N PHE A 42 -2.70 -1.77 -4.11
CA PHE A 42 -1.26 -1.65 -4.33
C PHE A 42 -0.52 -2.62 -3.43
N VAL A 43 0.49 -3.29 -3.95
CA VAL A 43 1.28 -4.28 -3.22
C VAL A 43 2.76 -4.08 -3.49
N TRP A 44 3.56 -4.14 -2.45
CA TRP A 44 5.02 -4.12 -2.53
C TRP A 44 5.58 -5.55 -2.51
N ASP A 45 6.52 -5.82 -3.41
CA ASP A 45 7.27 -7.08 -3.47
C ASP A 45 8.73 -6.87 -3.01
N PRO A 46 9.02 -6.94 -1.70
CA PRO A 46 10.36 -6.67 -1.18
C PRO A 46 11.40 -7.70 -1.62
N SER A 47 10.97 -8.93 -1.95
CA SER A 47 11.87 -10.03 -2.31
C SER A 47 12.03 -10.22 -3.81
N ARG A 48 11.38 -9.38 -4.64
CA ARG A 48 11.37 -9.49 -6.11
C ARG A 48 10.94 -10.90 -6.58
N SER A 49 9.95 -11.46 -5.88
CA SER A 49 9.32 -12.74 -6.23
C SER A 49 8.62 -12.69 -7.59
N LEU A 50 8.06 -11.54 -7.94
CA LEU A 50 7.45 -11.24 -9.22
C LEU A 50 8.56 -10.97 -10.24
N LYS A 51 8.81 -11.94 -11.12
CA LYS A 51 9.83 -11.86 -12.20
C LYS A 51 9.38 -10.99 -13.38
N VAL A 52 8.59 -9.96 -13.10
CA VAL A 52 8.08 -9.00 -14.08
C VAL A 52 8.50 -7.61 -13.64
N THR A 53 8.83 -6.74 -14.59
CA THR A 53 9.20 -5.37 -14.24
C THR A 53 7.98 -4.62 -13.72
N SER A 54 8.12 -4.00 -12.55
CA SER A 54 7.12 -3.12 -11.97
C SER A 54 6.97 -1.83 -12.78
N PRO A 55 5.73 -1.40 -13.10
CA PRO A 55 5.49 -0.09 -13.70
C PRO A 55 5.60 1.06 -12.68
N PHE A 56 5.63 0.74 -11.38
CA PHE A 56 5.82 1.70 -10.28
C PHE A 56 7.25 1.59 -9.73
N PRO A 57 7.74 2.61 -8.99
CA PRO A 57 9.00 2.48 -8.25
C PRO A 57 8.95 1.35 -7.22
N ASN A 58 10.11 0.97 -6.70
CA ASN A 58 10.25 0.08 -5.53
C ASN A 58 9.67 -1.34 -5.66
N ASN A 59 9.43 -1.86 -6.86
CA ASN A 59 8.76 -3.15 -7.09
C ASN A 59 7.33 -3.17 -6.51
N ILE A 60 6.58 -2.09 -6.77
CA ILE A 60 5.19 -1.95 -6.39
C ILE A 60 4.30 -2.34 -7.56
N TYR A 61 3.25 -3.10 -7.31
CA TYR A 61 2.33 -3.54 -8.33
C TYR A 61 0.91 -3.13 -7.96
N PHE A 62 0.11 -2.86 -8.98
CA PHE A 62 -1.32 -2.71 -8.81
C PHE A 62 -2.01 -4.03 -9.17
N VAL A 63 -2.80 -4.57 -8.24
CA VAL A 63 -3.52 -5.83 -8.43
C VAL A 63 -4.74 -5.56 -9.30
N LEU A 64 -4.62 -5.79 -10.61
CA LEU A 64 -5.76 -5.75 -11.56
C LEU A 64 -6.51 -7.08 -11.61
N ASN A 65 -5.78 -8.18 -11.50
CA ASN A 65 -6.32 -9.54 -11.62
C ASN A 65 -5.57 -10.47 -10.66
N VAL A 66 -6.24 -10.95 -9.62
CA VAL A 66 -5.65 -11.85 -8.62
C VAL A 66 -5.12 -13.12 -9.27
N SER A 67 -5.87 -13.74 -10.18
CA SER A 67 -5.47 -14.97 -10.85
C SER A 67 -4.18 -14.82 -11.67
N HIS A 68 -3.87 -13.61 -12.16
CA HIS A 68 -2.59 -13.37 -12.82
C HIS A 68 -1.43 -13.43 -11.83
N PHE A 69 -1.58 -12.84 -10.65
CA PHE A 69 -0.60 -12.94 -9.57
C PHE A 69 -0.46 -14.36 -9.02
N GLU A 70 -1.57 -15.11 -8.92
CA GLU A 70 -1.54 -16.52 -8.53
C GLU A 70 -0.76 -17.37 -9.53
N LYS A 71 -0.91 -17.15 -10.84
CA LYS A 71 -0.09 -17.84 -11.85
C LYS A 71 1.42 -17.57 -11.67
N MET A 72 1.79 -16.37 -11.21
CA MET A 72 3.18 -16.00 -10.98
C MET A 72 3.72 -16.53 -9.63
N LEU A 73 2.90 -16.55 -8.59
CA LEU A 73 3.32 -16.84 -7.21
C LEU A 73 2.90 -18.22 -6.70
N GLY A 74 2.02 -18.92 -7.41
CA GLY A 74 1.50 -20.25 -7.14
C GLY A 74 0.12 -20.27 -6.48
N SER A 75 -0.19 -19.32 -5.59
CA SER A 75 -1.51 -19.25 -4.92
C SER A 75 -1.78 -17.89 -4.27
N LYS A 76 -3.05 -17.65 -3.91
CA LYS A 76 -3.46 -16.51 -3.08
C LYS A 76 -2.72 -16.45 -1.74
N GLU A 77 -2.45 -17.59 -1.11
CA GLU A 77 -1.67 -17.69 0.13
C GLU A 77 -0.22 -17.29 -0.09
N ALA A 78 0.38 -17.65 -1.22
CA ALA A 78 1.71 -17.19 -1.59
C ALA A 78 1.73 -15.66 -1.80
N MET A 79 0.69 -15.07 -2.38
CA MET A 79 0.54 -13.61 -2.45
C MET A 79 0.51 -12.98 -1.07
N ARG A 80 -0.38 -13.45 -0.17
CA ARG A 80 -0.48 -12.95 1.21
C ARG A 80 0.86 -13.01 1.95
N ARG A 81 1.59 -14.12 1.80
CA ARG A 81 2.89 -14.32 2.47
C ARG A 81 4.00 -13.46 1.88
N ARG A 82 4.11 -13.37 0.55
CA ARG A 82 5.25 -12.73 -0.12
C ARG A 82 5.09 -11.23 -0.32
N LEU A 83 3.87 -10.78 -0.60
CA LEU A 83 3.58 -9.38 -0.91
C LEU A 83 3.10 -8.62 0.32
N VAL A 84 3.41 -7.33 0.37
CA VAL A 84 2.96 -6.41 1.42
C VAL A 84 1.90 -5.52 0.82
N TRP A 85 0.70 -5.52 1.40
CA TRP A 85 -0.34 -4.57 0.98
C TRP A 85 0.06 -3.16 1.37
N LEU A 86 -0.13 -2.21 0.45
CA LEU A 86 0.04 -0.78 0.66
C LEU A 86 -1.35 -0.12 0.63
N PRO A 87 -2.06 -0.03 1.77
CA PRO A 87 -3.34 0.69 1.82
C PRO A 87 -3.19 2.13 1.31
N THR A 88 -4.07 2.55 0.41
CA THR A 88 -4.17 3.98 0.08
C THR A 88 -4.69 4.79 1.27
N TRP A 89 -4.59 6.12 1.23
CA TRP A 89 -5.17 7.01 2.25
C TRP A 89 -6.61 6.67 2.64
N HIS A 90 -7.46 6.39 1.65
CA HIS A 90 -8.86 6.04 1.80
C HIS A 90 -9.01 4.64 2.42
N GLN A 91 -8.25 3.67 1.95
CA GLN A 91 -8.24 2.32 2.53
C GLN A 91 -7.76 2.35 4.00
N ALA A 92 -6.74 3.15 4.32
CA ALA A 92 -6.24 3.32 5.68
C ALA A 92 -7.30 3.94 6.61
N ARG A 93 -8.03 4.97 6.15
CA ARG A 93 -9.15 5.55 6.90
C ARG A 93 -10.28 4.54 7.13
N LEU A 94 -10.64 3.75 6.11
CA LEU A 94 -11.63 2.67 6.25
C LEU A 94 -11.16 1.57 7.23
N LEU A 95 -9.86 1.25 7.25
CA LEU A 95 -9.29 0.31 8.23
C LEU A 95 -9.43 0.85 9.66
N LEU A 96 -9.11 2.12 9.89
CA LEU A 96 -9.27 2.74 11.21
C LEU A 96 -10.72 2.77 11.68
N GLN A 97 -11.67 3.03 10.78
CA GLN A 97 -13.10 2.92 11.08
C GLN A 97 -13.49 1.49 11.48
N LYS A 98 -12.97 0.46 10.80
CA LYS A 98 -13.18 -0.94 11.18
C LYS A 98 -12.56 -1.30 12.52
N LEU A 99 -11.49 -0.61 12.92
CA LEU A 99 -10.87 -0.71 14.23
C LEU A 99 -11.57 0.15 15.30
N ASN A 100 -12.74 0.73 15.00
CA ASN A 100 -13.51 1.61 15.89
C ASN A 100 -12.72 2.83 16.38
N THR A 101 -11.76 3.31 15.59
CA THR A 101 -11.03 4.55 15.89
C THR A 101 -11.99 5.75 15.74
N PRO A 102 -12.10 6.64 16.74
CA PRO A 102 -12.94 7.83 16.66
C PRO A 102 -12.60 8.71 15.46
N VAL A 103 -13.61 9.33 14.85
CA VAL A 103 -13.45 10.14 13.63
C VAL A 103 -12.49 11.30 13.85
N GLU A 104 -12.50 11.90 15.04
CA GLU A 104 -11.63 12.99 15.46
C GLU A 104 -10.15 12.56 15.46
N GLU A 105 -9.87 11.33 15.88
CA GLU A 105 -8.51 10.79 15.88
C GLU A 105 -8.02 10.44 14.47
N ILE A 106 -8.93 10.01 13.57
CA ILE A 106 -8.62 9.81 12.15
C ILE A 106 -8.40 11.17 11.46
N ALA A 107 -9.16 12.21 11.84
CA ALA A 107 -8.99 13.57 11.33
C ALA A 107 -7.64 14.17 11.78
N ALA A 108 -7.23 13.91 13.03
CA ALA A 108 -5.96 14.35 13.57
C ALA A 108 -4.72 13.75 12.86
N CYS A 109 -4.89 12.74 12.01
CA CYS A 109 -3.80 12.19 11.21
C CYS A 109 -3.44 13.06 9.99
N TYR A 110 -4.24 14.09 9.65
CA TYR A 110 -4.01 14.98 8.53
C TYR A 110 -2.61 15.62 8.54
N SER A 111 -2.03 15.81 7.36
CA SER A 111 -0.79 16.56 7.16
C SER A 111 -0.82 17.22 5.78
N GLU A 112 -0.17 18.38 5.64
CA GLU A 112 0.06 18.98 4.32
C GLU A 112 1.02 18.16 3.46
N ASP A 113 1.86 17.33 4.09
CA ASP A 113 2.70 16.35 3.41
C ASP A 113 1.92 15.03 3.24
N PRO A 114 1.58 14.61 2.01
CA PRO A 114 0.83 13.40 1.75
C PRO A 114 1.53 12.12 2.27
N GLU A 115 2.87 12.08 2.26
CA GLU A 115 3.61 10.95 2.81
C GLU A 115 3.41 10.89 4.33
N GLN A 116 3.57 12.03 5.00
CA GLN A 116 3.42 12.11 6.44
C GLN A 116 1.97 11.83 6.89
N GLU A 117 0.95 12.28 6.16
CA GLU A 117 -0.44 11.91 6.43
C GLU A 117 -0.64 10.39 6.35
N LEU A 118 -0.13 9.75 5.30
CA LEU A 118 -0.24 8.30 5.15
C LEU A 118 0.48 7.55 6.28
N LEU A 119 1.66 8.03 6.69
CA LEU A 119 2.42 7.45 7.81
C LEU A 119 1.71 7.66 9.15
N ASN A 120 1.03 8.79 9.36
CA ASN A 120 0.21 9.03 10.56
C ASN A 120 -0.94 8.01 10.62
N LEU A 121 -1.65 7.81 9.50
CA LEU A 121 -2.72 6.82 9.40
C LEU A 121 -2.19 5.40 9.67
N TYR A 122 -1.04 5.02 9.08
CA TYR A 122 -0.43 3.72 9.33
C TYR A 122 0.00 3.55 10.79
N THR A 123 0.58 4.59 11.41
CA THR A 123 0.93 4.58 12.83
C THR A 123 -0.30 4.33 13.69
N LYS A 124 -1.41 4.98 13.35
CA LYS A 124 -2.68 4.79 14.06
C LYS A 124 -3.23 3.37 13.89
N ILE A 125 -3.14 2.80 12.69
CA ILE A 125 -3.52 1.40 12.43
C ILE A 125 -2.66 0.48 13.29
N LEU A 126 -1.34 0.66 13.28
CA LEU A 126 -0.40 -0.16 14.04
C LEU A 126 -0.74 -0.19 15.53
N ASN A 127 -1.14 0.95 16.11
CA ASN A 127 -1.51 1.05 17.52
C ASN A 127 -2.87 0.41 17.84
N GLY A 128 -3.68 0.10 16.82
CA GLY A 128 -5.00 -0.54 16.97
C GLY A 128 -5.04 -2.01 16.56
N LEU A 129 -3.92 -2.58 16.10
CA LEU A 129 -3.75 -4.02 15.83
C LEU A 129 -3.38 -4.76 17.12
#